data_AF-A0A946TQF4-F1
#
_entry.id   AF-A0A946TQF4-F1
#
_cell.length_a   1.000
_cell.length_b   1.000
_cell.length_c   1.000
_cell.angle_alpha   90.00
_cell.angle_beta   90.00
_cell.angle_gamma   90.00
#
_symmetry.space_group_name_H-M   'P 1'
#
loop_
_entity.id
_entity.type
_entity.pdbx_description
1 polymer ?
#
loop_
_entity_poly.entity_id
_entity_poly.type
_entity_poly.pdbx_seq_one_letter_code
_entity_poly.pdbx_strand_id
1 'polypeptide(L)'
;MRVYDLFTNGKTDKFDILFSLDEAEEQILETHTSGVERACWTKAALTAIAEVLVRRENDIKVSGEWQEAAEDILNNAKAAFSKFPWHLPDLVAQAPDLHAEMLERLTGSEFGNSISKRAFAKLCKAVVYGFMK
;
A
#
# COMPACT_ATOMS: atom_id res chain seq x y z
N MET A 1 -2.77 4.63 5.23
CA MET A 1 -3.29 5.76 4.43
C MET A 1 -2.57 7.06 4.74
N ARG A 2 -2.74 7.63 5.94
CA ARG A 2 -2.14 8.93 6.30
C ARG A 2 -0.62 9.00 6.07
N VAL A 3 0.12 7.97 6.51
CA VAL A 3 1.58 7.84 6.26
C VAL A 3 1.93 7.89 4.77
N TYR A 4 1.15 7.21 3.93
CA TYR A 4 1.34 7.21 2.48
C TYR A 4 1.05 8.61 1.90
N ASP A 5 -0.08 9.22 2.28
CA ASP A 5 -0.47 10.55 1.79
C ASP A 5 0.56 11.62 2.19
N LEU A 6 1.04 11.60 3.43
CA LEU A 6 2.09 12.51 3.94
C LEU A 6 3.39 12.34 3.15
N PHE A 7 3.78 11.09 2.87
CA PHE A 7 4.97 10.79 2.06
C PHE A 7 4.84 11.33 0.63
N THR A 8 3.71 11.07 -0.04
CA THR A 8 3.48 11.57 -1.42
C THR A 8 3.36 13.10 -1.51
N ASN A 9 3.05 13.77 -0.38
CA ASN A 9 3.02 15.23 -0.28
C ASN A 9 4.35 15.83 0.19
N GLY A 10 5.45 15.06 0.15
CA GLY A 10 6.81 15.56 0.35
C GLY A 10 7.39 15.36 1.76
N LYS A 11 6.63 14.81 2.72
CA LYS A 11 7.15 14.47 4.05
C LYS A 11 7.80 13.10 4.01
N THR A 12 9.10 13.10 3.68
CA THR A 12 9.86 11.87 3.44
C THR A 12 10.64 11.37 4.65
N ASP A 13 10.83 12.22 5.68
CA ASP A 13 11.44 11.83 6.94
C ASP A 13 10.41 11.17 7.88
N LYS A 14 10.85 10.14 8.61
CA LYS A 14 10.01 9.40 9.56
C LYS A 14 9.42 10.33 10.63
N PHE A 15 10.25 11.19 11.20
CA PHE A 15 9.82 12.10 12.25
C PHE A 15 8.90 13.16 11.68
N ASP A 16 9.16 13.70 10.48
CA ASP A 16 8.23 14.63 9.85
C ASP A 16 6.85 14.01 9.61
N ILE A 17 6.79 12.73 9.19
CA ILE A 17 5.52 12.00 9.07
C ILE A 17 4.84 11.86 10.43
N LEU A 18 5.58 11.46 11.47
CA LEU A 18 5.05 11.27 12.82
C LEU A 18 4.57 12.58 13.46
N PHE A 19 5.34 13.67 13.34
CA PHE A 19 4.99 15.01 13.82
C PHE A 19 3.85 15.68 13.03
N SER A 20 3.43 15.07 11.93
CA SER A 20 2.29 15.53 11.14
C SER A 20 1.00 14.77 11.46
N LEU A 21 1.10 13.79 12.35
CA LEU A 21 -0.05 13.12 12.91
C LEU A 21 -0.68 14.03 13.96
N ASP A 22 -2.01 13.99 14.04
CA ASP A 22 -2.70 14.68 15.11
C ASP A 22 -2.59 13.91 16.44
N GLU A 23 -2.98 14.56 17.53
CA GLU A 23 -2.87 14.00 18.89
C GLU A 23 -3.66 12.68 19.04
N ALA A 24 -4.74 12.48 18.28
CA ALA A 24 -5.50 11.24 18.28
C ALA A 24 -4.74 10.12 17.54
N GLU A 25 -4.10 10.44 16.41
CA GLU A 25 -3.26 9.53 15.64
C GLU A 25 -1.99 9.14 16.41
N GLU A 26 -1.35 10.09 17.10
CA GLU A 26 -0.23 9.82 18.02
C GLU A 26 -0.67 8.93 19.18
N GLN A 27 -1.83 9.19 19.79
CA GLN A 27 -2.35 8.38 20.88
C GLN A 27 -2.69 6.95 20.46
N ILE A 28 -3.19 6.73 19.23
CA ILE A 28 -3.38 5.40 18.66
C ILE A 28 -2.03 4.70 18.49
N LEU A 29 -1.03 5.40 17.97
CA LEU A 29 0.32 4.84 17.85
C LEU A 29 0.87 4.49 19.21
N GLU A 30 0.90 5.41 20.17
CA GLU A 30 1.41 5.20 21.54
C GLU A 30 0.72 4.04 22.26
N THR A 31 -0.62 3.98 22.19
CA THR A 31 -1.43 2.90 22.79
C THR A 31 -1.06 1.53 22.25
N HIS A 32 -0.59 1.48 21.00
CA HIS A 32 -0.23 0.23 20.34
C HIS A 32 1.28 0.05 20.14
N THR A 33 2.14 1.05 20.43
CA THR A 33 3.58 1.00 20.14
C THR A 33 4.28 -0.08 20.96
N SER A 34 3.78 -0.33 22.18
CA SER A 34 4.15 -1.46 23.03
C SER A 34 3.45 -2.77 22.59
N GLY A 35 3.57 -3.13 21.31
CA GLY A 35 3.02 -4.40 20.83
C GLY A 35 2.48 -4.44 19.40
N VAL A 36 2.66 -3.40 18.57
CA VAL A 36 2.38 -3.52 17.14
C VAL A 36 3.38 -4.51 16.54
N GLU A 37 3.00 -5.78 16.55
CA GLU A 37 3.75 -6.84 15.89
C GLU A 37 3.92 -6.47 14.42
N ARG A 38 5.02 -6.93 13.82
CA ARG A 38 5.33 -6.82 12.40
C ARG A 38 4.11 -7.07 11.49
N ALA A 39 3.24 -8.01 11.88
CA ALA A 39 2.02 -8.35 11.17
C ALA A 39 1.04 -7.16 11.04
N CYS A 40 0.90 -6.34 12.09
CA CYS A 40 -0.01 -5.18 12.09
C CYS A 40 0.50 -4.06 11.18
N TRP A 41 1.80 -3.76 11.19
CA TRP A 41 2.39 -2.79 10.25
C TRP A 41 2.32 -3.26 8.81
N THR A 42 2.53 -4.56 8.59
CA THR A 42 2.37 -5.19 7.29
C THR A 42 0.92 -5.05 6.82
N LYS A 43 -0.07 -5.40 7.64
CA LYS A 43 -1.49 -5.23 7.33
C LYS A 43 -1.84 -3.77 7.05
N ALA A 44 -1.37 -2.82 7.86
CA ALA A 44 -1.63 -1.40 7.67
C ALA A 44 -1.08 -0.87 6.33
N ALA A 45 0.12 -1.30 5.94
CA ALA A 45 0.71 -0.96 4.65
C ALA A 45 -0.10 -1.58 3.48
N LEU A 46 -0.50 -2.84 3.61
CA LEU A 46 -1.31 -3.55 2.61
C LEU A 46 -2.68 -2.88 2.42
N THR A 47 -3.39 -2.58 3.51
CA THR A 47 -4.68 -1.87 3.44
C THR A 47 -4.52 -0.48 2.83
N ALA A 48 -3.43 0.24 3.14
CA ALA A 48 -3.14 1.53 2.52
C ALA A 48 -2.92 1.40 1.00
N ILE A 49 -2.18 0.39 0.55
CA ILE A 49 -1.97 0.12 -0.88
C ILE A 49 -3.30 -0.15 -1.59
N ALA A 50 -4.15 -1.03 -1.04
CA ALA A 50 -5.46 -1.34 -1.64
C ALA A 50 -6.33 -0.08 -1.75
N GLU A 51 -6.37 0.74 -0.69
CA GLU A 51 -7.18 1.95 -0.70
C GLU A 51 -6.68 3.01 -1.70
N VAL A 52 -5.37 3.17 -1.85
CA VAL A 52 -4.80 4.09 -2.85
C VAL A 52 -5.09 3.60 -4.27
N LEU A 53 -4.98 2.30 -4.54
CA LEU A 53 -5.33 1.71 -5.83
C LEU A 53 -6.81 1.96 -6.18
N VAL A 54 -7.70 1.81 -5.20
CA VAL A 54 -9.13 2.11 -5.37
C VAL A 54 -9.36 3.60 -5.64
N ARG A 55 -8.74 4.49 -4.86
CA ARG A 55 -8.90 5.95 -5.04
C ARG A 55 -8.38 6.44 -6.38
N ARG A 56 -7.33 5.83 -6.92
CA ARG A 56 -6.73 6.16 -8.22
C ARG A 56 -7.34 5.43 -9.41
N GLU A 57 -8.43 4.69 -9.20
CA GLU A 57 -9.09 3.92 -10.27
C GLU A 57 -9.36 4.76 -11.52
N ASN A 58 -9.90 5.97 -11.38
CA ASN A 58 -10.23 6.82 -12.53
C ASN A 58 -8.97 7.29 -13.27
N ASP A 59 -7.91 7.67 -12.54
CA ASP A 59 -6.63 8.08 -13.15
C ASP A 59 -6.02 6.93 -13.94
N ILE A 60 -6.10 5.72 -13.39
CA ILE A 60 -5.60 4.49 -14.00
C ILE A 60 -6.41 4.09 -15.25
N LYS A 61 -7.74 4.26 -15.20
CA LYS A 61 -8.60 4.01 -16.37
C LYS A 61 -8.29 4.95 -17.53
N VAL A 62 -7.95 6.20 -17.22
CA VAL A 62 -7.62 7.23 -18.22
C VAL A 62 -6.26 6.97 -18.87
N SER A 63 -5.25 6.53 -18.11
CA SER A 63 -3.93 6.22 -18.67
C SER A 63 -3.87 4.88 -19.39
N GLY A 64 -4.67 3.89 -18.98
CA GLY A 64 -4.61 2.51 -19.49
C GLY A 64 -3.41 1.70 -18.95
N GLU A 65 -2.53 2.33 -18.17
CA GLU A 65 -1.26 1.78 -17.68
C GLU A 65 -1.35 1.40 -16.20
N TRP A 66 -2.32 0.54 -15.86
CA TRP A 66 -2.56 0.16 -14.47
C TRP A 66 -1.37 -0.48 -13.77
N GLN A 67 -0.52 -1.17 -14.53
CA GLN A 67 0.66 -1.85 -14.01
C GLN A 67 1.69 -0.84 -13.52
N GLU A 68 1.94 0.21 -14.30
CA GLU A 68 2.88 1.29 -13.93
C GLU A 68 2.35 2.08 -12.73
N ALA A 69 1.07 2.46 -12.76
CA ALA A 69 0.45 3.16 -11.64
C ALA A 69 0.46 2.33 -10.34
N ALA A 70 0.18 1.02 -10.44
CA ALA A 70 0.24 0.13 -9.30
C ALA A 70 1.68 -0.11 -8.83
N GLU A 71 2.65 -0.17 -9.74
CA GLU A 71 4.07 -0.23 -9.41
C GLU A 71 4.52 1.00 -8.62
N ASP A 72 4.15 2.20 -9.08
CA ASP A 72 4.45 3.46 -8.40
C ASP A 72 3.84 3.51 -7.00
N ILE A 73 2.57 3.10 -6.86
CA ILE A 73 1.90 3.04 -5.55
C ILE A 73 2.63 2.08 -4.62
N LEU A 74 3.00 0.89 -5.12
CA LEU A 74 3.71 -0.11 -4.33
C LEU A 74 5.12 0.36 -3.94
N ASN A 75 5.84 1.04 -4.84
CA ASN A 75 7.16 1.63 -4.56
C ASN A 75 7.08 2.79 -3.56
N ASN A 76 6.06 3.66 -3.68
CA ASN A 76 5.83 4.75 -2.74
C ASN A 76 5.44 4.23 -1.36
N ALA A 77 4.58 3.20 -1.29
CA ALA A 77 4.28 2.52 -0.04
C ALA A 77 5.54 1.89 0.56
N LYS A 78 6.37 1.25 -0.28
CA LYS A 78 7.64 0.68 0.16
C LYS A 78 8.57 1.71 0.78
N ALA A 79 8.67 2.88 0.18
CA ALA A 79 9.47 3.98 0.70
C ALA A 79 8.87 4.57 1.99
N ALA A 80 7.56 4.86 2.00
CA ALA A 80 6.84 5.43 3.14
C ALA A 80 6.91 4.53 4.39
N PHE A 81 6.78 3.22 4.22
CA PHE A 81 6.82 2.26 5.31
C PHE A 81 8.23 1.75 5.65
N SER A 82 9.27 2.15 4.92
CA SER A 82 10.65 1.65 5.07
C SER A 82 11.25 1.83 6.47
N LYS A 83 10.74 2.80 7.25
CA LYS A 83 11.19 3.12 8.61
C LYS A 83 10.31 2.51 9.72
N PHE A 84 9.32 1.71 9.33
CA PHE A 84 8.40 0.99 10.21
C PHE A 84 8.69 -0.52 10.16
N PRO A 85 8.37 -1.29 11.21
CA PRO A 85 8.73 -2.71 11.30
C PRO A 85 7.80 -3.62 10.48
N TRP A 86 7.40 -3.20 9.29
CA TRP A 86 6.68 -4.05 8.34
C TRP A 86 7.64 -5.02 7.64
N HIS A 87 7.11 -6.12 7.09
CA HIS A 87 7.91 -7.15 6.43
C HIS A 87 7.55 -7.24 4.96
N LEU A 88 8.38 -6.63 4.12
CA LEU A 88 8.14 -6.51 2.69
C LEU A 88 7.91 -7.87 1.97
N PRO A 89 8.57 -8.99 2.32
CA PRO A 89 8.24 -10.30 1.73
C PRO A 89 6.80 -10.76 1.98
N ASP A 90 6.16 -10.31 3.06
CA ASP A 90 4.76 -10.66 3.34
C ASP A 90 3.80 -10.04 2.32
N LEU A 91 4.19 -8.97 1.62
CA LEU A 91 3.44 -8.42 0.48
C LEU A 91 3.23 -9.47 -0.62
N VAL A 92 4.21 -10.35 -0.84
CA VAL A 92 4.09 -11.42 -1.83
C VAL A 92 3.22 -12.56 -1.33
N ALA A 93 3.35 -12.91 -0.05
CA ALA A 93 2.54 -13.96 0.58
C ALA A 93 1.06 -13.56 0.64
N GLN A 94 0.78 -12.29 0.95
CA GLN A 94 -0.57 -11.74 1.12
C GLN A 94 -1.13 -11.08 -0.17
N ALA A 95 -0.38 -11.06 -1.28
CA ALA A 95 -0.88 -10.54 -2.55
C ALA A 95 -2.24 -11.12 -2.99
N PRO A 96 -2.54 -12.42 -2.78
CA PRO A 96 -3.87 -12.98 -2.99
C PRO A 96 -4.99 -12.29 -2.21
N ASP A 97 -4.75 -12.04 -0.93
CA ASP A 97 -5.76 -11.49 -0.01
C ASP A 97 -5.92 -9.99 -0.24
N LEU A 98 -4.81 -9.30 -0.52
CA LEU A 98 -4.81 -7.90 -0.93
C LEU A 98 -5.57 -7.68 -2.24
N HIS A 99 -5.42 -8.60 -3.21
CA HIS A 99 -6.19 -8.57 -4.46
C HIS A 99 -7.69 -8.75 -4.18
N ALA A 100 -8.07 -9.69 -3.31
CA ALA A 100 -9.46 -9.89 -2.92
C ALA A 100 -10.05 -8.66 -2.22
N GLU A 101 -9.34 -8.07 -1.25
CA GLU A 101 -9.76 -6.86 -0.55
C GLU A 101 -9.91 -5.66 -1.51
N MET A 102 -8.99 -5.52 -2.47
CA MET A 102 -9.10 -4.51 -3.52
C MET A 102 -10.33 -4.76 -4.40
N LEU A 103 -10.60 -5.99 -4.83
CA LEU A 103 -11.77 -6.33 -5.64
C LEU A 103 -13.09 -6.10 -4.91
N GLU A 104 -13.17 -6.43 -3.62
CA GLU A 104 -14.34 -6.15 -2.79
C GLU A 104 -14.63 -4.64 -2.73
N ARG A 105 -13.60 -3.81 -2.70
CA ARG A 105 -13.74 -2.34 -2.71
C ARG A 105 -14.02 -1.76 -4.09
N LEU A 106 -13.61 -2.45 -5.16
CA LEU A 106 -13.87 -2.12 -6.56
C LEU A 106 -15.18 -2.74 -7.10
N THR A 107 -16.09 -3.20 -6.23
CA THR A 107 -17.26 -3.98 -6.63
C THR A 107 -18.03 -3.31 -7.79
N GLY A 108 -18.21 -4.05 -8.88
CA GLY A 108 -18.94 -3.61 -10.07
C GLY A 108 -18.10 -2.81 -11.07
N SER A 109 -16.80 -2.62 -10.84
CA SER A 109 -15.93 -1.89 -11.74
C SER A 109 -15.27 -2.79 -12.80
N GLU A 110 -15.31 -2.37 -14.07
CA GLU A 110 -14.60 -3.05 -15.16
C GLU A 110 -13.08 -3.13 -14.90
N PHE A 111 -12.56 -2.19 -14.12
CA PHE A 111 -11.16 -2.14 -13.72
C PHE A 111 -10.79 -3.25 -12.73
N GLY A 112 -11.63 -3.54 -11.73
CA GLY A 112 -11.43 -4.71 -10.87
C GLY A 112 -11.36 -6.00 -11.68
N ASN A 113 -12.21 -6.14 -12.70
CA ASN A 113 -12.25 -7.32 -13.57
C ASN A 113 -11.05 -7.43 -14.52
N SER A 114 -10.36 -6.32 -14.83
CA SER A 114 -9.18 -6.34 -15.72
C SER A 114 -7.89 -6.78 -15.00
N ILE A 115 -7.85 -6.68 -13.67
CA ILE A 115 -6.70 -7.08 -12.86
C ILE A 115 -6.83 -8.54 -12.45
N SER A 116 -6.13 -9.43 -13.15
CA SER A 116 -6.04 -10.82 -12.71
C SER A 116 -5.20 -10.95 -11.43
N LYS A 117 -5.61 -11.86 -10.54
CA LYS A 117 -4.87 -12.24 -9.32
C LYS A 117 -3.39 -12.57 -9.60
N ARG A 118 -3.13 -13.26 -10.72
CA ARG A 118 -1.79 -13.63 -11.16
C ARG A 118 -0.94 -12.42 -11.57
N ALA A 119 -1.53 -11.48 -12.31
CA ALA A 119 -0.83 -10.27 -12.73
C ALA A 119 -0.47 -9.41 -11.52
N PHE A 120 -1.42 -9.21 -10.60
CA PHE A 120 -1.19 -8.49 -9.35
C PHE A 120 -0.09 -9.14 -8.49
N ALA A 121 -0.13 -10.46 -8.30
CA ALA A 121 0.93 -11.17 -7.57
C ALA A 121 2.30 -11.09 -8.26
N LYS A 122 2.36 -11.06 -9.61
CA LYS A 122 3.61 -10.85 -10.35
C LYS A 122 4.16 -9.45 -10.09
N LEU A 123 3.30 -8.43 -10.10
CA LEU A 123 3.67 -7.06 -9.79
C LEU A 123 4.22 -6.93 -8.36
N CYS A 124 3.53 -7.47 -7.36
CA CYS A 124 4.02 -7.49 -5.98
C CYS A 124 5.41 -8.14 -5.89
N LYS A 125 5.63 -9.28 -6.57
CA LYS A 125 6.95 -9.93 -6.63
C LYS A 125 8.00 -9.05 -7.29
N ALA A 126 7.66 -8.34 -8.36
CA ALA A 126 8.56 -7.43 -9.05
C ALA A 126 9.01 -6.28 -8.13
N VAL A 127 8.09 -5.66 -7.38
CA VAL A 127 8.41 -4.57 -6.45
C VAL A 127 9.23 -5.03 -5.24
N VAL A 128 8.95 -6.24 -4.73
CA VAL A 128 9.68 -6.80 -3.58
C VAL A 128 11.08 -7.27 -3.97
N TYR A 129 11.21 -8.02 -5.07
CA TYR A 129 12.45 -8.72 -5.42
C TYR A 129 13.21 -8.13 -6.61
N GLY A 130 12.68 -7.11 -7.28
CA GLY A 130 13.31 -6.44 -8.44
C GLY A 130 13.28 -7.25 -9.74
N PHE A 131 12.50 -8.33 -9.83
CA PHE A 131 12.41 -9.15 -11.03
C PHE A 131 11.21 -8.78 -11.89
N MET A 132 11.40 -7.86 -12.84
CA MET A 132 10.62 -7.86 -14.08
C MET A 132 11.40 -8.67 -15.13
N LYS A 133 10.91 -9.87 -15.42
CA LYS A 133 11.19 -10.59 -16.67
C LYS A 133 9.90 -10.68 -17.47
#